data_AF-A0A3N5IDG8-F1
#
_entry.id   AF-A0A3N5IDG8-F1
#
_cell.length_a   1.000
_cell.length_b   1.000
_cell.length_c   1.000
_cell.angle_alpha   90.00
_cell.angle_beta   90.00
_cell.angle_gamma   90.00
#
_symmetry.space_group_name_H-M   'P 1'
#
loop_
_entity.id
_entity.type
_entity.pdbx_description
1 polymer ?
#
loop_
_entity_poly.entity_id
_entity_poly.type
_entity_poly.pdbx_seq_one_letter_code
_entity_poly.pdbx_strand_id
1 'polypeptide(L)'
;MAHSQSDTVHVFDTWVKGTKRLLHFDVMTTDEATALTLAKQHLTSIGEGDVPVTVKECQFCHTEPLVMFSPEQQRQFREQGGFIITLST
;
A
#
# COMPACT_ATOMS: atom_id res chain seq x y z
N MET A 1 -23.68 3.37 -8.80
CA MET A 1 -22.77 3.22 -7.65
C MET A 1 -21.48 3.94 -8.02
N ALA A 2 -21.40 5.25 -7.78
CA ALA A 2 -20.17 6.00 -8.02
C ALA A 2 -19.48 6.11 -6.67
N HIS A 3 -18.44 5.31 -6.45
CA HIS A 3 -17.53 5.55 -5.35
C HIS A 3 -16.94 6.94 -5.59
N SER A 4 -17.25 7.89 -4.71
CA SER A 4 -16.50 9.15 -4.61
C SER A 4 -15.06 8.75 -4.31
N GLN A 5 -14.27 8.58 -5.35
CA GLN A 5 -12.84 8.35 -5.22
C GLN A 5 -12.29 9.59 -4.53
N SER A 6 -11.82 9.38 -3.31
CA SER A 6 -11.01 10.34 -2.60
C SER A 6 -9.89 10.81 -3.54
N ASP A 7 -9.82 12.11 -3.80
CA ASP A 7 -8.67 12.74 -4.47
C ASP A 7 -7.44 12.79 -3.53
N THR A 8 -7.54 12.16 -2.36
CA THR A 8 -6.50 12.04 -1.34
C THR A 8 -6.10 10.57 -1.18
N VAL A 9 -4.81 10.33 -1.29
CA VAL A 9 -4.13 9.06 -1.06
C VAL A 9 -3.58 9.08 0.35
N HIS A 10 -3.92 8.09 1.16
CA HIS A 10 -3.24 7.80 2.41
C HIS A 10 -2.02 6.93 2.12
N VAL A 11 -0.88 7.37 2.63
CA VAL A 11 0.40 6.68 2.51
C VAL A 11 0.62 5.88 3.79
N PHE A 12 0.69 4.56 3.67
CA PHE A 12 1.02 3.67 4.78
C PHE A 12 2.43 3.12 4.61
N ASP A 13 3.35 3.63 5.43
CA ASP A 13 4.74 3.18 5.48
C ASP A 13 4.79 1.78 6.09
N THR A 14 5.34 0.82 5.34
CA THR A 14 5.29 -0.60 5.72
C THR A 14 6.68 -1.20 5.84
N TRP A 15 7.02 -1.60 7.08
CA TRP A 15 8.26 -2.26 7.41
C TRP A 15 8.00 -3.69 7.90
N VAL A 16 8.41 -4.66 7.09
CA VAL A 16 8.15 -6.08 7.34
C VAL A 16 9.45 -6.85 7.40
N LYS A 17 9.65 -7.63 8.47
CA LYS A 17 10.77 -8.56 8.56
C LYS A 17 10.48 -9.79 7.70
N GLY A 18 10.89 -9.74 6.43
CA GLY A 18 10.80 -10.86 5.50
C GLY A 18 11.71 -12.02 5.87
N THR A 19 11.60 -13.12 5.14
CA THR A 19 12.33 -14.37 5.42
C THR A 19 13.85 -14.19 5.30
N LYS A 20 14.30 -13.40 4.33
CA LYS A 20 15.74 -13.19 4.03
C LYS A 20 16.25 -11.79 4.35
N ARG A 21 15.37 -10.80 4.33
CA ARG A 21 15.72 -9.38 4.46
C ARG A 21 14.58 -8.58 5.06
N LEU A 22 14.89 -7.38 5.53
CA LEU A 22 13.88 -6.37 5.80
C LEU A 22 13.26 -5.93 4.48
N LEU A 23 11.94 -5.80 4.45
CA LEU A 23 11.17 -5.31 3.32
C LEU A 23 10.61 -3.95 3.71
N HIS A 24 10.76 -2.98 2.82
CA HIS A 24 10.24 -1.63 2.99
C HIS A 24 9.43 -1.26 1.74
N PHE A 25 8.17 -0.89 1.95
CA PHE A 25 7.29 -0.45 0.87
C PHE A 25 6.16 0.42 1.44
N ASP A 26 5.61 1.28 0.59
CA ASP A 26 4.44 2.07 0.91
C ASP A 26 3.19 1.46 0.29
N VAL A 27 2.09 1.46 1.04
CA VAL A 27 0.76 1.14 0.54
C VAL A 27 -0.02 2.43 0.33
N MET A 28 -0.40 2.68 -0.91
CA MET A 28 -1.08 3.90 -1.34
C MET A 28 -2.58 3.60 -1.51
N THR A 29 -3.43 4.01 -0.57
CA THR A 29 -4.87 3.66 -0.56
C THR A 29 -5.73 4.69 0.20
N THR A 30 -6.96 4.35 0.58
CA THR A 30 -7.93 5.24 1.25
C THR A 30 -8.06 5.01 2.76
N ASP A 31 -7.75 3.83 3.26
CA ASP A 31 -7.99 3.45 4.65
C ASP A 31 -7.13 2.27 5.10
N GLU A 32 -7.00 2.09 6.41
CA GLU A 32 -6.12 1.08 7.03
C GLU A 32 -6.53 -0.36 6.69
N ALA A 33 -7.83 -0.66 6.58
CA ALA A 33 -8.29 -2.01 6.28
C ALA A 33 -7.93 -2.40 4.83
N THR A 34 -8.10 -1.47 3.89
CA THR A 34 -7.64 -1.64 2.52
C THR A 34 -6.11 -1.73 2.46
N ALA A 35 -5.40 -0.95 3.27
CA ALA A 35 -3.93 -0.96 3.31
C ALA A 35 -3.38 -2.32 3.74
N LEU A 36 -3.90 -2.90 4.82
CA LEU A 36 -3.50 -4.24 5.29
C LEU A 36 -3.82 -5.34 4.28
N THR A 37 -4.96 -5.21 3.58
CA THR A 37 -5.35 -6.16 2.54
C THR A 37 -4.36 -6.14 1.37
N LEU A 38 -4.04 -4.95 0.86
CA LEU A 38 -3.08 -4.77 -0.24
C LEU A 38 -1.66 -5.17 0.18
N ALA A 39 -1.22 -4.84 1.39
CA ALA A 39 0.08 -5.26 1.92
C ALA A 39 0.21 -6.78 1.95
N LYS A 40 -0.81 -7.49 2.45
CA LYS A 40 -0.80 -8.96 2.49
C LYS A 40 -0.80 -9.58 1.10
N GLN A 41 -1.56 -9.01 0.17
CA GLN A 41 -1.55 -9.46 -1.23
C GLN A 41 -0.17 -9.24 -1.88
N HIS A 42 0.47 -8.11 -1.61
CA HIS A 42 1.82 -7.83 -2.09
C HIS A 42 2.85 -8.81 -1.53
N LEU A 43 2.85 -9.05 -0.21
CA LEU A 43 3.73 -10.05 0.40
C LEU A 43 3.52 -11.43 -0.20
N THR A 44 2.27 -11.84 -0.42
CA THR A 44 1.94 -13.11 -1.08
C THR A 44 2.50 -13.17 -2.50
N SER A 45 2.40 -12.08 -3.28
CA SER A 45 2.86 -12.06 -4.68
C SER A 45 4.38 -12.12 -4.83
N ILE A 46 5.13 -11.68 -3.81
CA ILE A 46 6.60 -11.77 -3.77
C ILE A 46 7.12 -13.01 -3.01
N GLY A 47 6.23 -13.93 -2.62
CA GLY A 47 6.58 -15.19 -1.95
C GLY A 47 6.82 -15.08 -0.44
N GLU A 48 6.38 -14.00 0.20
CA GLU A 48 6.51 -13.71 1.64
C GLU A 48 5.13 -13.76 2.34
N GLY A 49 4.18 -14.54 1.81
CA GLY A 49 2.78 -14.56 2.26
C GLY A 49 2.55 -15.05 3.70
N ASP A 50 3.52 -15.76 4.28
CA ASP A 50 3.48 -16.23 5.67
C ASP A 50 3.96 -15.17 6.68
N VAL A 51 4.54 -14.07 6.19
CA VAL A 51 5.05 -13.02 7.06
C VAL A 51 3.88 -12.18 7.59
N PRO A 52 3.76 -11.97 8.91
CA PRO A 52 2.69 -11.17 9.46
C PRO A 52 2.84 -9.71 9.03
N VAL A 53 1.72 -9.11 8.60
CA VAL A 53 1.59 -7.66 8.43
C VAL A 53 0.34 -7.21 9.17
N THR A 54 0.52 -6.33 10.15
CA THR A 54 -0.53 -5.73 10.96
C THR A 54 -0.36 -4.21 10.99
N VAL A 55 -1.20 -3.52 11.75
CA VAL A 55 -1.07 -2.07 12.01
C VAL A 55 0.27 -1.69 12.67
N LYS A 56 1.02 -2.66 13.20
CA LYS A 56 2.36 -2.41 13.74
C LYS A 56 3.40 -2.24 12.62
N GLU A 57 3.27 -3.03 11.56
CA GLU A 57 4.19 -3.03 10.42
C GLU A 57 3.77 -2.03 9.35
N CYS A 58 2.46 -1.88 9.10
CA CYS A 58 1.86 -1.00 8.10
C CYS A 58 1.22 0.20 8.80
N GLN A 59 1.94 1.32 8.86
CA GLN A 59 1.57 2.49 9.67
C GLN A 59 1.20 3.66 8.77
N PHE A 60 0.09 4.35 9.11
CA PHE A 60 -0.25 5.59 8.46
C PHE A 60 0.87 6.63 8.67
N CYS A 61 1.36 7.21 7.58
CA CYS A 61 2.42 8.23 7.60
C CYS A 61 1.83 9.62 7.33
N HIS A 62 1.29 9.83 6.13
CA HIS A 62 0.70 11.10 5.71
C HIS A 62 -0.30 10.90 4.57
N THR A 63 -0.83 12.00 4.06
CA THR A 63 -1.72 12.03 2.89
C THR A 63 -1.13 12.83 1.74
N GLU A 64 -1.34 12.38 0.51
CA GLU A 64 -0.98 13.12 -0.70
C GLU A 64 -2.16 13.25 -1.68
N PRO A 65 -2.23 14.33 -2.48
CA PRO A 65 -3.20 14.43 -3.56
C PRO A 65 -2.93 13.37 -4.63
N LEU A 66 -3.97 12.66 -5.09
CA LEU A 66 -3.86 11.61 -6.11
C LEU A 66 -3.23 12.12 -7.43
N VAL A 67 -3.41 13.41 -7.72
CA VAL A 67 -2.85 14.08 -8.90
C VAL A 67 -1.31 14.16 -8.90
N MET A 68 -0.65 13.94 -7.75
CA MET A 68 0.82 13.92 -7.64
C MET A 68 1.44 12.63 -8.20
N PHE A 69 0.65 11.58 -8.41
CA PHE A 69 1.13 10.29 -8.91
C PHE A 69 0.97 10.16 -10.42
N SER A 70 1.69 9.21 -11.02
CA SER A 70 1.63 8.96 -12.47
C SER A 70 0.23 8.55 -12.93
N PRO A 71 -0.14 8.77 -14.21
CA PRO A 71 -1.45 8.35 -14.73
C PRO A 71 -1.76 6.86 -14.55
N GLU A 72 -0.73 6.01 -14.57
CA GLU A 72 -0.87 4.58 -14.30
C GLU A 72 -1.20 4.29 -12.84
N GLN A 73 -0.49 4.91 -11.89
CA GLN A 73 -0.77 4.77 -10.46
C GLN A 73 -2.15 5.33 -10.12
N GLN A 74 -2.54 6.45 -10.74
CA GLN A 74 -3.89 6.96 -10.62
C GLN A 74 -4.90 5.92 -11.10
N ARG A 75 -4.72 5.33 -12.29
CA ARG A 75 -5.60 4.27 -12.80
C ARG A 75 -5.67 3.08 -11.83
N GLN A 76 -4.53 2.58 -11.34
CA GLN A 76 -4.48 1.48 -10.37
C GLN A 76 -5.24 1.82 -9.09
N PHE A 77 -5.03 3.02 -8.53
CA PHE A 77 -5.75 3.48 -7.34
C PHE A 77 -7.27 3.46 -7.55
N ARG A 78 -7.73 3.94 -8.72
CA ARG A 78 -9.15 4.03 -9.08
C ARG A 78 -9.79 2.65 -9.32
N GLU A 79 -9.06 1.72 -9.91
CA GLU A 79 -9.57 0.41 -10.33
C GLU A 79 -9.37 -0.69 -9.27
N GLN A 80 -8.29 -0.62 -8.51
CA GLN A 80 -7.83 -1.67 -7.59
C GLN A 80 -7.90 -1.24 -6.12
N GLY A 81 -8.28 0.01 -5.85
CA GLY A 81 -8.36 0.58 -4.51
C GLY A 81 -7.01 1.03 -3.94
N GLY A 82 -5.92 0.88 -4.69
CA GLY A 82 -4.59 1.33 -4.28
C GLY A 82 -3.47 0.76 -5.13
N PHE A 83 -2.23 1.06 -4.75
CA PHE A 83 -1.02 0.52 -5.36
C PHE A 83 0.12 0.47 -4.35
N ILE A 84 1.20 -0.24 -4.69
CA ILE A 84 2.39 -0.43 -3.84
C ILE A 84 3.57 0.31 -4.45
N ILE A 85 4.34 1.01 -3.61
CA ILE A 85 5.67 1.50 -3.98
C ILE A 85 6.70 0.72 -3.17
N THR A 86 7.51 -0.10 -3.83
CA THR A 86 8.62 -0.79 -3.16
C THR A 86 9.79 0.16 -2.99
N LEU A 87 10.33 0.24 -1.77
CA LEU A 87 11.47 1.07 -1.43
C LEU A 87 12.71 0.18 -1.28
N SER A 88 13.85 0.69 -1.73
CA SER A 88 15.11 -0.05 -1.66
C SER A 88 15.67 -0.03 -0.24
N THR A 89 15.83 -1.20 0.36
CA THR A 89 16.65 -1.45 1.56
C THR A 89 18.07 -1.84 1.19
#